data_AF-A0A959FZV7-F1
#
_entry.id   AF-A0A959FZV7-F1
#
_cell.length_a   1.000
_cell.length_b   1.000
_cell.length_c   1.000
_cell.angle_alpha   90.00
_cell.angle_beta   90.00
_cell.angle_gamma   90.00
#
_symmetry.space_group_name_H-M   'P 1'
#
loop_
_entity.id
_entity.type
_entity.pdbx_description
1 polymer ?
#
loop_
_entity_poly.entity_id
_entity_poly.type
_entity_poly.pdbx_seq_one_letter_code
_entity_poly.pdbx_strand_id
1 'polypeptide(L)'
;MKKWLPAIAVLIFGLHSCQDKSAEASARWDEVIDIHNEVMPKMGAIHQTSKALNDLVAMADSLSLSGADQEEIAAQLQALQAADDAMMDWMNNFQQLERLQREKSHQEVMDYLNTEEIRIKEVKTAMESSIAKGQDLLQQLTTPTKE
;
A
#
# COMPACT_ATOMS: atom_id res chain seq x y z
N MET A 1 -8.61 29.79 -70.03
CA MET A 1 -8.60 30.98 -69.16
C MET A 1 -8.85 30.53 -67.72
N LYS A 2 -7.86 30.74 -66.86
CA LYS A 2 -7.77 30.30 -65.47
C LYS A 2 -8.57 31.26 -64.58
N LYS A 3 -9.47 30.77 -63.74
CA LYS A 3 -9.99 31.51 -62.59
C LYS A 3 -10.02 30.61 -61.36
N TRP A 4 -9.60 31.24 -60.27
CA TRP A 4 -8.96 30.72 -59.06
C TRP A 4 -9.99 30.33 -57.99
N LEU A 5 -9.67 29.31 -57.18
CA LEU A 5 -10.27 29.06 -55.86
C LEU A 5 -9.78 30.11 -54.82
N PRO A 6 -10.47 30.23 -53.68
CA PRO A 6 -9.79 29.72 -52.48
C PRO A 6 -10.66 28.75 -51.68
N ALA A 7 -10.02 27.63 -51.33
CA ALA A 7 -10.46 26.68 -50.32
C ALA A 7 -10.37 27.32 -48.93
N ILE A 8 -11.45 27.22 -48.15
CA ILE A 8 -11.42 27.46 -46.71
C ILE A 8 -11.69 26.10 -46.06
N ALA A 9 -10.62 25.36 -45.80
CA ALA A 9 -10.60 24.23 -44.88
C ALA A 9 -9.86 24.73 -43.63
N VAL A 10 -10.61 25.18 -42.63
CA VAL A 10 -10.04 25.60 -41.34
C VAL A 10 -10.23 24.45 -40.35
N LEU A 11 -9.08 23.98 -39.88
CA LEU A 11 -8.87 22.95 -38.87
C LEU A 11 -9.77 23.11 -37.65
N ILE A 12 -10.55 22.08 -37.34
CA ILE A 12 -11.01 21.78 -35.99
C ILE A 12 -10.43 20.41 -35.63
N PHE A 13 -9.18 20.39 -35.15
CA PHE A 13 -8.55 19.21 -34.55
C PHE A 13 -7.67 19.70 -33.40
N GLY A 14 -8.20 19.69 -32.18
CA GLY A 14 -7.43 20.17 -31.02
C GLY A 14 -7.93 19.80 -29.62
N LEU A 15 -9.03 19.05 -29.47
CA LEU A 15 -9.61 18.77 -28.13
C LEU A 15 -9.39 17.33 -27.61
N HIS A 16 -8.83 16.41 -28.40
CA HIS A 16 -8.67 15.01 -27.96
C HIS A 16 -7.56 14.79 -26.91
N SER A 17 -6.47 15.59 -26.95
CA SER A 17 -5.29 15.33 -26.11
C SER A 17 -5.51 15.55 -24.61
N CYS A 18 -6.51 16.36 -24.21
CA CYS A 18 -6.76 16.63 -22.79
C CYS A 18 -7.58 15.51 -22.14
N GLN A 19 -8.50 14.90 -22.89
CA GLN A 19 -9.33 13.80 -22.41
C GLN A 19 -8.50 12.52 -22.20
N ASP A 20 -7.56 12.25 -23.12
CA ASP A 20 -6.69 11.06 -23.06
C ASP A 20 -5.76 11.09 -21.83
N LYS A 21 -5.20 12.26 -21.50
CA LYS A 21 -4.33 12.45 -20.31
C LYS A 21 -5.08 12.25 -19.00
N SER A 22 -6.31 12.77 -18.91
CA SER A 22 -7.13 12.58 -17.71
C SER A 22 -7.45 11.10 -17.50
N ALA A 23 -7.83 10.39 -18.56
CA ALA A 23 -8.13 8.96 -18.51
C ALA A 23 -6.91 8.11 -18.12
N GLU A 24 -5.73 8.43 -18.67
CA GLU A 24 -4.47 7.77 -18.31
C GLU A 24 -4.14 7.94 -16.81
N ALA A 25 -4.23 9.17 -16.30
CA ALA A 25 -3.96 9.45 -14.89
C ALA A 25 -4.97 8.76 -13.96
N SER A 26 -6.24 8.66 -14.35
CA SER A 26 -7.26 7.90 -13.62
C SER A 26 -6.94 6.41 -13.55
N ALA A 27 -6.63 5.78 -14.70
CA ALA A 27 -6.26 4.36 -14.73
C ALA A 27 -5.02 4.09 -13.85
N ARG A 28 -4.03 4.98 -13.91
CA ARG A 28 -2.82 4.84 -13.09
C ARG A 28 -3.09 5.02 -11.59
N TRP A 29 -4.02 5.91 -11.24
CA TRP A 29 -4.44 6.09 -9.85
C TRP A 29 -5.20 4.86 -9.33
N ASP A 30 -6.09 4.29 -10.15
CA ASP A 30 -6.82 3.07 -9.81
C ASP A 30 -5.86 1.91 -9.51
N GLU A 31 -4.80 1.73 -10.31
CA GLU A 31 -3.76 0.71 -10.05
C GLU A 31 -3.10 0.86 -8.67
N VAL A 32 -2.81 2.09 -8.24
CA VAL A 32 -2.23 2.35 -6.91
C VAL A 32 -3.23 2.03 -5.80
N ILE A 33 -4.49 2.42 -5.99
CA ILE A 33 -5.57 2.20 -5.03
C ILE A 33 -5.94 0.72 -4.93
N ASP A 34 -5.84 -0.05 -6.00
CA ASP A 34 -6.09 -1.49 -6.00
C ASP A 34 -5.12 -2.22 -5.08
N ILE A 35 -3.84 -1.82 -5.06
CA ILE A 35 -2.84 -2.40 -4.14
C ILE A 35 -3.19 -2.04 -2.68
N HIS A 36 -3.59 -0.80 -2.42
CA HIS A 36 -4.10 -0.40 -1.11
C HIS A 36 -5.30 -1.27 -0.70
N ASN A 37 -6.29 -1.45 -1.58
CA ASN A 37 -7.49 -2.22 -1.28
C ASN A 37 -7.19 -3.70 -1.06
N GLU A 38 -6.21 -4.26 -1.76
CA GLU A 38 -5.74 -5.64 -1.58
C GLU A 38 -5.20 -5.87 -0.16
N VAL A 39 -4.41 -4.91 0.35
CA VAL A 39 -3.68 -5.10 1.62
C VAL A 39 -4.39 -4.46 2.83
N MET A 40 -5.30 -3.51 2.64
CA MET A 40 -6.05 -2.86 3.74
C MET A 40 -6.75 -3.85 4.68
N PRO A 41 -7.41 -4.93 4.21
CA PRO A 41 -7.98 -5.95 5.10
C PRO A 41 -6.95 -6.64 6.01
N LYS A 42 -5.66 -6.63 5.65
CA LYS A 42 -4.58 -7.24 6.44
C LYS A 42 -4.25 -6.47 7.72
N MET A 43 -4.68 -5.21 7.85
CA MET A 43 -4.66 -4.50 9.14
C MET A 43 -5.38 -5.30 10.23
N GLY A 44 -6.47 -6.00 9.88
CA GLY A 44 -7.16 -6.91 10.80
C GLY A 44 -6.30 -8.12 11.20
N ALA A 45 -5.51 -8.67 10.26
CA ALA A 45 -4.60 -9.78 10.52
C ALA A 45 -3.40 -9.35 11.39
N ILE A 46 -2.88 -8.12 11.22
CA ILE A 46 -1.88 -7.53 12.12
C ILE A 46 -2.43 -7.51 13.54
N HIS A 47 -3.60 -6.89 13.76
CA HIS A 47 -4.21 -6.80 15.08
C HIS A 47 -4.48 -8.17 15.72
N GLN A 48 -4.98 -9.15 14.94
CA GLN A 48 -5.21 -10.51 15.43
C GLN A 48 -3.90 -11.20 15.84
N THR A 49 -2.86 -11.07 15.03
CA THR A 49 -1.54 -11.66 15.32
C THR A 49 -0.90 -11.00 16.54
N SER A 50 -0.96 -9.67 16.63
CA SER A 50 -0.50 -8.91 17.81
C SER A 50 -1.25 -9.31 19.07
N LYS A 51 -2.57 -9.51 18.99
CA LYS A 51 -3.36 -9.98 20.13
C LYS A 51 -2.88 -11.36 20.59
N ALA A 52 -2.73 -12.31 19.66
CA ALA A 52 -2.31 -13.67 20.00
C ALA A 52 -0.90 -13.70 20.63
N LEU A 53 0.03 -12.87 20.14
CA LEU A 53 1.37 -12.74 20.72
C LEU A 53 1.33 -12.16 22.15
N ASN A 54 0.49 -11.14 22.38
CA ASN A 54 0.27 -10.62 23.74
C ASN A 54 -0.37 -11.66 24.67
N ASP A 55 -1.29 -12.48 24.17
CA ASP A 55 -1.88 -13.57 24.93
C ASP A 55 -0.81 -14.61 25.36
N LEU A 56 0.18 -14.91 24.50
CA LEU A 56 1.32 -15.76 24.88
C LEU A 56 2.16 -15.16 26.02
N VAL A 57 2.44 -13.86 25.96
CA VAL A 57 3.18 -13.16 27.04
C VAL A 57 2.40 -13.23 28.35
N ALA A 58 1.08 -13.05 28.31
CA ALA A 58 0.23 -13.19 29.51
C ALA A 58 0.22 -14.62 30.08
N MET A 59 0.52 -15.62 29.25
CA MET A 59 0.60 -17.04 29.60
C MET A 59 2.04 -17.53 29.80
N ALA A 60 3.03 -16.63 29.84
CA ALA A 60 4.45 -16.98 29.80
C ALA A 60 4.85 -18.02 30.87
N ASP A 61 4.39 -17.86 32.12
CA ASP A 61 4.68 -18.80 33.20
C ASP A 61 4.11 -20.20 32.92
N SER A 62 2.88 -20.27 32.41
CA SER A 62 2.21 -21.54 32.08
C SER A 62 2.81 -22.25 30.88
N LEU A 63 3.37 -21.48 29.94
CA LEU A 63 4.00 -21.97 28.72
C LEU A 63 5.52 -22.15 28.88
N SER A 64 6.08 -21.83 30.05
CA SER A 64 7.52 -21.85 30.32
C SER A 64 8.33 -21.05 29.29
N LEU A 65 7.80 -19.91 28.83
CA LEU A 65 8.50 -19.05 27.88
C LEU A 65 9.77 -18.49 28.51
N SER A 66 10.89 -18.63 27.81
CA SER A 66 12.17 -18.08 28.22
C SER A 66 12.17 -16.54 28.08
N GLY A 67 13.16 -15.89 28.71
CA GLY A 67 13.37 -14.46 28.49
C GLY A 67 13.65 -14.11 27.03
N ALA A 68 14.33 -15.01 26.29
CA ALA A 68 14.58 -14.84 24.87
C ALA A 68 13.28 -14.91 24.04
N ASP A 69 12.37 -15.82 24.37
CA ASP A 69 11.07 -15.91 23.68
C ASP A 69 10.24 -14.63 23.89
N GLN A 70 10.27 -14.06 25.10
CA GLN A 70 9.59 -12.80 25.40
C GLN A 70 10.19 -11.61 24.65
N GLU A 71 11.52 -11.55 24.53
CA GLU A 71 12.21 -10.54 23.72
C GLU A 71 11.87 -10.66 22.22
N GLU A 72 11.82 -11.90 21.71
CA GLU A 72 11.43 -12.16 20.31
C GLU A 72 9.97 -11.76 20.04
N ILE A 73 9.05 -12.08 20.96
CA ILE A 73 7.66 -11.63 20.88
C ILE A 73 7.60 -10.09 20.89
N ALA A 74 8.34 -9.43 21.78
CA ALA A 74 8.34 -7.97 21.87
C ALA A 74 8.85 -7.31 20.58
N ALA A 75 9.93 -7.84 20.00
CA ALA A 75 10.45 -7.38 18.71
C ALA A 75 9.43 -7.58 17.57
N GLN A 76 8.74 -8.73 17.57
CA GLN A 76 7.74 -9.03 16.56
C GLN A 76 6.49 -8.15 16.68
N LEU A 77 6.07 -7.81 17.90
CA LEU A 77 4.99 -6.83 18.14
C LEU A 77 5.35 -5.44 17.61
N GLN A 78 6.60 -5.01 17.79
CA GLN A 78 7.07 -3.74 17.22
C GLN A 78 7.07 -3.77 15.68
N ALA A 79 7.46 -4.89 15.06
CA ALA A 79 7.43 -5.03 13.61
C ALA A 79 6.00 -5.01 13.04
N LEU A 80 5.05 -5.65 13.74
CA LEU A 80 3.62 -5.61 13.40
C LEU A 80 3.06 -4.18 13.51
N GLN A 81 3.37 -3.46 14.60
CA GLN A 81 2.95 -2.07 14.77
C GLN A 81 3.54 -1.16 13.69
N ALA A 82 4.83 -1.29 13.38
CA ALA A 82 5.47 -0.48 12.35
C ALA A 82 4.86 -0.70 10.96
N ALA A 83 4.39 -1.92 10.66
CA ALA A 83 3.69 -2.21 9.41
C ALA A 83 2.28 -1.59 9.36
N ASP A 84 1.56 -1.59 10.49
CA ASP A 84 0.26 -0.91 10.64
C ASP A 84 0.42 0.60 10.44
N ASP A 85 1.38 1.21 11.14
CA ASP A 85 1.71 2.62 11.07
C ASP A 85 2.11 3.04 9.65
N ALA A 86 2.89 2.22 8.94
CA ALA A 86 3.29 2.51 7.56
C ALA A 86 2.09 2.62 6.60
N MET A 87 1.06 1.79 6.77
CA MET A 87 -0.18 1.91 6.00
C MET A 87 -0.95 3.18 6.38
N MET A 88 -1.07 3.47 7.68
CA MET A 88 -1.73 4.69 8.16
C MET A 88 -1.04 5.96 7.63
N ASP A 89 0.29 5.98 7.68
CA ASP A 89 1.11 7.07 7.16
C ASP A 89 0.94 7.21 5.65
N TRP A 90 0.88 6.11 4.91
CA TRP A 90 0.60 6.16 3.48
C TRP A 90 -0.76 6.80 3.19
N MET A 91 -1.83 6.33 3.85
CA MET A 91 -3.19 6.89 3.68
C MET A 91 -3.27 8.37 4.04
N ASN A 92 -2.59 8.79 5.11
CA ASN A 92 -2.59 10.18 5.57
C ASN A 92 -1.87 11.13 4.59
N ASN A 93 -0.87 10.63 3.87
CA ASN A 93 -0.04 11.44 2.97
C ASN A 93 -0.43 11.30 1.49
N PHE A 94 -1.25 10.31 1.13
CA PHE A 94 -1.67 10.10 -0.24
C PHE A 94 -2.58 11.22 -0.73
N GLN A 95 -2.24 11.82 -1.88
CA GLN A 95 -2.92 12.98 -2.44
C GLN A 95 -4.04 12.55 -3.39
N GLN A 96 -5.21 13.18 -3.26
CA GLN A 96 -6.36 12.93 -4.13
C GLN A 96 -6.06 13.33 -5.58
N LEU A 97 -6.44 12.47 -6.53
CA LEU A 97 -6.16 12.69 -7.97
C LEU A 97 -6.69 14.02 -8.48
N GLU A 98 -7.93 14.38 -8.10
CA GLU A 98 -8.56 15.62 -8.54
C GLU A 98 -7.74 16.86 -8.13
N ARG A 99 -7.11 16.82 -6.94
CA ARG A 99 -6.23 17.88 -6.48
C ARG A 99 -4.96 17.94 -7.32
N LEU A 100 -4.33 16.80 -7.56
CA LEU A 100 -3.11 16.68 -8.36
C LEU A 100 -3.31 17.21 -9.78
N GLN A 101 -4.40 16.82 -10.44
CA GLN A 101 -4.73 17.26 -11.80
C GLN A 101 -5.03 18.77 -11.91
N ARG A 102 -5.47 19.42 -10.82
CA ARG A 102 -5.67 20.88 -10.78
C ARG A 102 -4.37 21.65 -10.50
N GLU A 103 -3.48 21.09 -9.68
CA GLU A 103 -2.30 21.79 -9.16
C GLU A 103 -1.01 21.49 -9.93
N LYS A 104 -0.97 20.42 -10.73
CA LYS A 104 0.25 19.89 -11.36
C LYS A 104 0.06 19.60 -12.84
N SER A 105 1.17 19.54 -13.58
CA SER A 105 1.18 19.04 -14.95
C SER A 105 0.95 17.53 -15.01
N HIS A 106 0.47 17.02 -16.16
CA HIS A 106 0.26 15.57 -16.36
C HIS A 106 1.49 14.73 -16.00
N GLN A 107 2.68 15.16 -16.41
CA GLN A 107 3.91 14.43 -16.12
C GLN A 107 4.18 14.35 -14.61
N GLU A 108 4.00 15.46 -13.89
CA GLU A 108 4.16 15.49 -12.43
C GLU A 108 3.12 14.62 -11.70
N VAL A 109 1.90 14.52 -12.24
CA VAL A 109 0.88 13.58 -11.71
C VAL A 109 1.35 12.13 -11.92
N MET A 110 1.81 11.78 -13.12
CA MET A 110 2.28 10.42 -13.41
C MET A 110 3.50 10.04 -12.57
N ASP A 111 4.46 10.96 -12.40
CA ASP A 111 5.66 10.73 -11.57
C ASP A 111 5.29 10.54 -10.09
N TYR A 112 4.32 11.32 -9.60
CA TYR A 112 3.78 11.14 -8.26
C TYR A 112 3.15 9.76 -8.09
N LEU A 113 2.25 9.35 -9.00
CA LEU A 113 1.57 8.05 -8.91
C LEU A 113 2.54 6.88 -9.02
N ASN A 114 3.58 6.99 -9.86
CA ASN A 114 4.65 5.99 -9.94
C ASN A 114 5.42 5.85 -8.63
N THR A 115 5.68 6.97 -7.96
CA THR A 115 6.34 6.98 -6.65
C THR A 115 5.45 6.34 -5.59
N GLU A 116 4.16 6.71 -5.57
CA GLU A 116 3.21 6.14 -4.62
C GLU A 116 2.96 4.65 -4.84
N GLU A 117 3.00 4.17 -6.09
CA GLU A 117 2.92 2.74 -6.39
C GLU A 117 4.08 1.95 -5.75
N ILE A 118 5.30 2.49 -5.81
CA ILE A 118 6.47 1.87 -5.17
C ILE A 118 6.26 1.83 -3.65
N ARG A 119 5.85 2.96 -3.06
CA ARG A 119 5.62 3.07 -1.61
C ARG A 119 4.55 2.10 -1.12
N ILE A 120 3.41 2.00 -1.81
CA ILE A 120 2.34 1.10 -1.38
C ILE A 120 2.73 -0.38 -1.55
N LYS A 121 3.59 -0.72 -2.53
CA LYS A 121 4.17 -2.07 -2.66
C LYS A 121 5.14 -2.40 -1.51
N GLU A 122 5.91 -1.42 -1.05
CA GLU A 122 6.77 -1.58 0.13
C GLU A 122 5.94 -1.79 1.41
N VAL A 123 4.90 -0.98 1.60
CA VAL A 123 3.93 -1.15 2.70
C VAL A 123 3.30 -2.54 2.64
N LYS A 124 2.84 -2.97 1.45
CA LYS A 124 2.29 -4.32 1.25
C LYS A 124 3.25 -5.40 1.71
N THR A 125 4.50 -5.32 1.25
CA THR A 125 5.54 -6.30 1.60
C THR A 125 5.82 -6.31 3.11
N ALA A 126 5.88 -5.14 3.75
CA ALA A 126 6.11 -5.02 5.19
C ALA A 126 4.96 -5.66 5.99
N MET A 127 3.71 -5.38 5.62
CA MET A 127 2.54 -5.96 6.26
C MET A 127 2.49 -7.48 6.09
N GLU A 128 2.67 -7.98 4.86
CA GLU A 128 2.62 -9.42 4.59
C GLU A 128 3.74 -10.18 5.31
N SER A 129 4.95 -9.62 5.31
CA SER A 129 6.10 -10.22 5.99
C SER A 129 5.95 -10.20 7.51
N SER A 130 5.47 -9.10 8.10
CA SER A 130 5.30 -8.99 9.54
C SER A 130 4.22 -9.96 10.04
N ILE A 131 3.11 -10.08 9.31
CA ILE A 131 2.06 -11.07 9.62
C ILE A 131 2.62 -12.49 9.56
N ALA A 132 3.30 -12.85 8.46
CA ALA A 132 3.84 -14.20 8.29
C ALA A 132 4.80 -14.58 9.42
N LYS A 133 5.76 -13.70 9.74
CA LYS A 133 6.71 -13.92 10.85
C LYS A 133 6.01 -14.03 12.20
N GLY A 134 5.00 -13.20 12.45
CA GLY A 134 4.23 -13.28 13.69
C GLY A 134 3.45 -14.60 13.81
N GLN A 135 2.86 -15.08 12.72
CA GLN A 135 2.19 -16.38 12.69
C GLN A 135 3.15 -17.56 12.84
N ASP A 136 4.33 -17.48 12.23
CA ASP A 136 5.38 -18.49 12.38
C ASP A 136 5.88 -18.55 13.82
N LEU A 137 6.07 -17.39 14.47
CA LEU A 137 6.47 -17.32 15.88
C LEU A 137 5.39 -17.92 16.79
N LEU A 138 4.10 -17.62 16.53
CA LEU A 138 2.99 -18.24 17.25
C LEU A 138 3.01 -19.77 17.14
N GLN A 139 3.25 -20.30 15.95
CA GLN A 139 3.32 -21.76 15.74
C GLN A 139 4.51 -22.38 16.49
N GLN A 140 5.68 -21.73 16.44
CA GLN A 140 6.88 -22.21 17.12
C GLN A 140 6.70 -22.28 18.64
N LEU A 141 6.06 -21.25 19.23
CA LEU A 141 5.90 -21.15 20.68
C LEU A 141 4.69 -21.92 21.24
N THR A 142 3.79 -22.42 20.39
CA THR A 142 2.59 -23.17 20.81
C THR A 142 2.60 -24.64 20.41
N THR A 143 3.51 -25.05 19.53
CA THR A 143 3.64 -26.46 19.14
C THR A 143 4.49 -27.19 20.17
N PRO A 144 4.00 -28.29 20.79
CA PRO A 144 4.82 -29.11 21.68
C PRO A 144 6.00 -29.67 20.89
N THR A 145 7.22 -29.41 21.36
CA THR A 145 8.42 -30.06 20.83
C THR A 145 8.21 -31.57 20.92
N LYS A 146 8.13 -32.25 19.77
CA LYS A 146 8.19 -33.71 19.75
C LYS A 146 9.61 -34.10 20.13
N GLU A 147 9.82 -34.41 21.40
CA GLU A 147 11.00 -35.15 21.89
C GLU A 147 11.13 -36.51 21.19
#